data_AF-X1GQY0-F1
#
_entry.id   AF-X1GQY0-F1
#
_cell.length_a   1.000
_cell.length_b   1.000
_cell.length_c   1.000
_cell.angle_alpha   90.00
_cell.angle_beta   90.00
_cell.angle_gamma   90.00
#
_symmetry.space_group_name_H-M   'P 1'
#
loop_
_entity.id
_entity.type
_entity.pdbx_description
1 polymer ?
#
loop_
_entity_poly.entity_id
_entity_poly.type
_entity_poly.pdbx_seq_one_letter_code
_entity_poly.pdbx_strand_id
1 'polypeptide(L)'
;MQLLNGKYQNGMKEYDYVLVACGSDYRAYQILRRSKDFGISFRNVLVFDFEERRDCADPMVLKAYQSYEELAVDVKRITCSISDPSTCVKELENFEPNLHDASALALDISCFTKPYFFCILKYLKEQTKINHVTALYTEPMSYVFSRGLFYSYHSTSGPLSIMEIPGFPGNDTRTTTKTLVVLLGFDGELTSFITEEMAPNDTIVV
;
A
#
# COMPACT_ATOMS: atom_id res chain seq x y z
N MET A 1 -9.68 -23.32 -7.71
CA MET A 1 -8.63 -23.99 -8.50
C MET A 1 -7.33 -23.27 -8.16
N GLN A 2 -6.27 -24.03 -7.85
CA GLN A 2 -5.04 -23.64 -7.14
C GLN A 2 -4.29 -22.42 -7.69
N LEU A 3 -3.68 -21.64 -6.80
CA LEU A 3 -2.30 -21.15 -6.90
C LEU A 3 -1.76 -20.75 -5.51
N LEU A 4 -1.37 -21.75 -4.70
CA LEU A 4 -0.40 -21.59 -3.61
C LEU A 4 0.41 -22.88 -3.51
N ASN A 5 1.24 -23.14 -4.53
CA ASN A 5 2.30 -24.15 -4.49
C ASN A 5 3.66 -23.46 -4.48
N GLY A 6 3.89 -22.64 -3.46
CA GLY A 6 5.23 -22.35 -2.97
C GLY A 6 5.36 -23.04 -1.63
N LYS A 7 6.17 -24.10 -1.56
CA LYS A 7 6.51 -24.79 -0.31
C LYS A 7 7.04 -23.76 0.70
N TYR A 8 6.20 -23.28 1.61
CA TYR A 8 6.68 -22.58 2.80
C TYR A 8 7.40 -23.62 3.65
N GLN A 9 8.73 -23.58 3.60
CA GLN A 9 9.56 -24.30 4.55
C GLN A 9 9.23 -23.81 5.96
N ASN A 10 9.10 -24.75 6.90
CA ASN A 10 8.79 -24.55 8.30
C ASN A 10 9.70 -23.54 9.01
N GLY A 11 9.29 -22.27 9.02
CA GLY A 11 9.86 -21.20 9.82
C GLY A 11 8.89 -20.02 9.87
N MET A 12 8.71 -19.42 11.05
CA MET A 12 7.94 -18.18 11.17
C MET A 12 8.72 -17.06 10.47
N LYS A 13 8.11 -16.35 9.53
CA LYS A 13 8.71 -15.19 8.88
C LYS A 13 8.54 -13.97 9.77
N GLU A 14 9.64 -13.46 10.30
CA GLU A 14 9.65 -12.27 11.15
C GLU A 14 9.91 -11.01 10.35
N TYR A 15 9.20 -9.94 10.69
CA TYR A 15 9.41 -8.59 10.18
C TYR A 15 9.65 -7.64 11.35
N ASP A 16 10.61 -6.73 11.20
CA ASP A 16 10.89 -5.69 12.18
C ASP A 16 9.74 -4.68 12.22
N TYR A 17 9.17 -4.36 11.05
CA TYR A 17 8.04 -3.44 10.92
C TYR A 17 6.99 -3.97 9.93
N VAL A 18 5.73 -3.67 10.24
CA VAL A 18 4.65 -3.62 9.25
C VAL A 18 4.01 -2.25 9.25
N LEU A 19 3.88 -1.69 8.06
CA LEU A 19 3.20 -0.42 7.82
C LEU A 19 1.81 -0.73 7.26
N VAL A 20 0.77 -0.25 7.94
CA VAL A 20 -0.62 -0.45 7.54
C VAL A 20 -1.35 0.89 7.53
N ALA A 21 -2.31 1.04 6.62
CA ALA A 21 -3.18 2.20 6.57
C ALA A 21 -4.49 1.93 7.32
N CYS A 22 -5.00 2.95 8.02
CA CYS A 22 -6.34 2.87 8.55
C CYS A 22 -7.38 2.78 7.43
N GLY A 23 -8.38 1.92 7.64
CA GLY A 23 -9.48 1.73 6.70
C GLY A 23 -10.71 1.12 7.37
N SER A 24 -11.88 1.49 6.89
CA SER A 24 -13.18 0.94 7.30
C SER A 24 -13.62 -0.26 6.46
N ASP A 25 -12.91 -0.53 5.37
CA ASP A 25 -13.15 -1.70 4.51
C ASP A 25 -12.70 -2.99 5.21
N TYR A 26 -13.39 -4.10 4.94
CA TYR A 26 -13.13 -5.39 5.58
C TYR A 26 -11.71 -5.93 5.35
N ARG A 27 -11.00 -5.45 4.31
CA ARG A 27 -9.60 -5.80 4.05
C ARG A 27 -8.64 -5.17 5.06
N ALA A 28 -9.02 -4.04 5.66
CA ALA A 28 -8.19 -3.35 6.64
C ALA A 28 -7.81 -4.30 7.78
N TYR A 29 -6.52 -4.33 8.12
CA TYR A 29 -5.96 -5.10 9.24
C TYR A 29 -6.09 -6.63 9.12
N GLN A 30 -6.53 -7.18 7.98
CA GLN A 30 -6.64 -8.64 7.81
C GLN A 30 -5.29 -9.33 7.97
N ILE A 31 -4.23 -8.69 7.50
CA ILE A 31 -2.87 -9.21 7.67
C ILE A 31 -2.47 -9.30 9.13
N LEU A 32 -2.90 -8.35 9.97
CA LEU A 32 -2.62 -8.39 11.40
C LEU A 32 -3.42 -9.51 12.07
N ARG A 33 -4.72 -9.63 11.74
CA ARG A 33 -5.62 -10.67 12.27
C ARG A 33 -5.14 -12.09 11.96
N ARG A 34 -4.61 -12.30 10.76
CA ARG A 34 -4.26 -13.63 10.23
C ARG A 34 -2.75 -13.88 10.16
N SER A 35 -1.93 -12.96 10.66
CA SER A 35 -0.46 -13.07 10.65
C SER A 35 0.03 -14.42 11.16
N LYS A 36 -0.47 -14.87 12.31
CA LYS A 36 -0.14 -16.18 12.90
C LYS A 36 -0.53 -17.36 12.02
N ASP A 37 -1.69 -17.30 11.36
CA ASP A 37 -2.17 -18.35 10.45
C ASP A 37 -1.24 -18.52 9.24
N PHE A 38 -0.62 -17.41 8.81
CA PHE A 38 0.34 -17.38 7.71
C PHE A 38 1.79 -17.61 8.17
N GLY A 39 2.02 -17.87 9.45
CA GLY A 39 3.37 -18.02 10.01
C GLY A 39 4.18 -16.71 9.93
N ILE A 40 3.54 -15.56 10.07
CA ILE A 40 4.16 -14.24 10.04
C ILE A 40 4.12 -13.60 11.43
N SER A 41 5.21 -12.96 11.85
CA SER A 41 5.25 -12.08 13.03
C SER A 41 5.74 -10.69 12.67
N PHE A 42 5.23 -9.70 13.40
CA PHE A 42 5.63 -8.30 13.30
C PHE A 42 6.13 -7.84 14.67
N ARG A 43 7.32 -7.26 14.75
CA ARG A 43 7.85 -6.69 16.01
C ARG A 43 7.24 -5.34 16.32
N ASN A 44 7.11 -4.49 15.31
CA ASN A 44 6.48 -3.18 15.40
C ASN A 44 5.38 -3.04 14.35
N VAL A 45 4.24 -2.46 14.74
CA VAL A 45 3.12 -2.17 13.84
C VAL A 45 2.93 -0.65 13.80
N LEU A 46 3.10 -0.07 12.60
CA LEU A 46 2.84 1.35 12.35
C LEU A 46 1.52 1.49 11.60
N VAL A 47 0.57 2.22 12.18
CA VAL A 47 -0.75 2.49 11.59
C VAL A 47 -0.82 3.94 11.14
N PHE A 48 -1.05 4.15 9.85
CA PHE A 48 -1.25 5.48 9.25
C PHE A 48 -2.72 5.87 9.36
N ASP A 49 -3.01 6.79 10.27
CA ASP A 49 -4.34 7.34 10.53
C ASP A 49 -4.56 8.64 9.74
N PHE A 50 -5.43 8.57 8.74
CA PHE A 50 -5.78 9.69 7.88
C PHE A 50 -6.89 10.55 8.50
N GLU A 51 -6.54 11.78 8.90
CA GLU A 51 -7.47 12.70 9.57
C GLU A 51 -8.75 12.91 8.76
N GLU A 52 -8.63 13.09 7.44
CA GLU A 52 -9.78 13.36 6.58
C GLU A 52 -10.74 12.16 6.49
N ARG A 53 -10.23 10.93 6.62
CA ARG A 53 -11.09 9.72 6.67
C ARG A 53 -11.74 9.57 8.03
N ARG A 54 -10.99 9.80 9.10
CA ARG A 54 -11.44 9.66 10.49
C ARG A 54 -12.50 10.71 10.84
N ASP A 55 -12.24 11.96 10.51
CA ASP A 55 -13.04 13.09 10.97
C ASP A 55 -14.35 13.25 10.18
N CYS A 56 -14.41 12.68 8.95
CA CYS A 56 -15.62 12.64 8.13
C CYS A 56 -16.45 11.36 8.31
N ALA A 57 -15.99 10.39 9.11
CA ALA A 57 -16.67 9.11 9.26
C ALA A 57 -17.89 9.21 10.19
N ASP A 58 -18.98 8.55 9.81
CA ASP A 58 -20.08 8.29 10.74
C ASP A 58 -19.65 7.30 11.84
N PRO A 59 -20.37 7.19 12.97
CA PRO A 59 -19.97 6.34 14.08
C PRO A 59 -19.77 4.85 13.74
N MET A 60 -20.53 4.31 12.78
CA MET A 60 -20.41 2.91 12.38
C MET A 60 -19.14 2.70 11.54
N VAL A 61 -18.88 3.60 10.60
CA VAL A 61 -17.65 3.61 9.78
C VAL A 61 -16.43 3.84 10.65
N LEU A 62 -16.51 4.76 11.62
CA LEU A 62 -15.41 5.06 12.54
C LEU A 62 -15.04 3.86 13.39
N LYS A 63 -16.03 3.10 13.88
CA LYS A 63 -15.77 1.85 14.62
C LYS A 63 -15.01 0.84 13.76
N ALA A 64 -15.42 0.64 12.52
CA ALA A 64 -14.71 -0.25 11.59
C ALA A 64 -13.28 0.26 11.30
N TYR A 65 -13.16 1.58 11.08
CA TYR A 65 -11.90 2.27 10.85
C TYR A 65 -10.91 2.10 12.00
N GLN A 66 -11.37 2.12 13.26
CA GLN A 66 -10.55 1.97 14.46
C GLN A 66 -10.43 0.52 14.96
N SER A 67 -10.93 -0.47 14.19
CA SER A 67 -10.93 -1.88 14.61
C SER A 67 -9.55 -2.52 14.81
N TYR A 68 -8.46 -1.79 14.54
CA TYR A 68 -7.12 -2.19 14.92
C TYR A 68 -6.87 -2.11 16.44
N GLU A 69 -7.59 -1.25 17.15
CA GLU A 69 -7.48 -1.10 18.62
C GLU A 69 -7.98 -2.35 19.37
N GLU A 70 -8.85 -3.15 18.74
CA GLU A 70 -9.35 -4.41 19.28
C GLU A 70 -8.34 -5.57 19.09
N LEU A 71 -7.25 -5.34 18.35
CA LEU A 71 -6.23 -6.35 18.11
C LEU A 71 -5.28 -6.45 19.30
N ALA A 72 -4.91 -7.67 19.68
CA ALA A 72 -3.91 -7.93 20.72
C ALA A 72 -2.47 -7.72 20.19
N VAL A 73 -2.20 -6.55 19.59
CA VAL A 73 -0.89 -6.12 19.09
C VAL A 73 -0.64 -4.69 19.55
N ASP A 74 0.61 -4.37 19.89
CA ASP A 74 0.99 -2.98 20.19
C ASP A 74 1.13 -2.20 18.89
N VAL A 75 0.50 -1.03 18.83
CA VAL A 75 0.33 -0.26 17.58
C VAL A 75 0.75 1.18 17.80
N LYS A 76 1.71 1.64 17.00
CA LYS A 76 2.10 3.04 16.96
C LYS A 76 1.32 3.74 15.85
N ARG A 77 0.47 4.67 16.26
CA ARG A 77 -0.37 5.45 15.34
C ARG A 77 0.36 6.69 14.85
N ILE A 78 0.39 6.87 13.54
CA ILE A 78 0.92 8.04 12.84
C ILE A 78 -0.26 8.79 12.27
N THR A 79 -0.51 10.00 12.77
CA THR A 79 -1.53 10.88 12.20
C THR A 79 -1.00 11.51 10.92
N CYS A 80 -1.78 11.41 9.84
CA CYS A 80 -1.41 11.85 8.50
C CYS A 80 -2.55 12.61 7.82
N SER A 81 -2.21 13.53 6.92
CA SER A 81 -3.17 14.13 5.98
C SER A 81 -3.08 13.47 4.60
N ILE A 82 -4.19 12.99 4.05
CA ILE A 82 -4.27 12.48 2.67
C ILE A 82 -3.72 13.49 1.66
N SER A 83 -3.94 14.78 1.91
CA SER A 83 -3.52 15.85 1.00
C SER A 83 -2.00 16.13 0.99
N ASP A 84 -1.28 15.71 2.03
CA ASP A 84 0.17 15.93 2.16
C ASP A 84 0.94 14.65 2.52
N PRO A 85 1.03 13.68 1.58
CA PRO A 85 1.83 12.47 1.77
C PRO A 85 3.32 12.75 1.98
N SER A 86 3.83 13.84 1.40
CA SER A 86 5.25 14.13 1.39
C SER A 86 5.77 14.51 2.79
N THR A 87 4.97 15.27 3.54
CA THR A 87 5.32 15.68 4.90
C THR A 87 5.19 14.51 5.86
N CYS A 88 4.09 13.73 5.81
CA CYS A 88 3.94 12.59 6.73
C CYS A 88 5.10 11.59 6.58
N VAL A 89 5.57 11.37 5.34
CA VAL A 89 6.69 10.47 5.07
C VAL A 89 8.04 11.05 5.51
N LYS A 90 8.27 12.37 5.38
CA LYS A 90 9.48 13.01 5.92
C LYS A 90 9.54 12.95 7.44
N GLU A 91 8.40 13.06 8.10
CA GLU A 91 8.32 13.01 9.56
C GLU A 91 8.43 11.58 10.11
N LEU A 92 8.38 10.57 9.25
CA LEU A 92 8.48 9.17 9.65
C LEU A 92 9.79 8.85 10.38
N GLU A 93 10.90 9.49 10.01
CA GLU A 93 12.19 9.37 10.71
C GLU A 93 12.14 9.94 12.13
N ASN A 94 11.46 11.08 12.31
CA ASN A 94 11.33 11.69 13.62
C ASN A 94 10.41 10.87 14.51
N PHE A 95 9.35 10.29 13.93
CA PHE A 95 8.38 9.47 14.63
C PHE A 95 8.94 8.10 15.01
N GLU A 96 9.60 7.42 14.09
CA GLU A 96 10.21 6.11 14.30
C GLU A 96 11.68 6.11 13.85
N PRO A 97 12.59 6.65 14.68
CA PRO A 97 14.00 6.77 14.33
C PRO A 97 14.65 5.44 14.00
N ASN A 98 14.19 4.31 14.55
CA ASN A 98 14.79 3.00 14.30
C ASN A 98 14.32 2.35 12.97
N LEU A 99 13.39 2.98 12.24
CA LEU A 99 12.86 2.43 10.99
C LEU A 99 13.97 2.24 9.93
N HIS A 100 14.95 3.14 9.88
CA HIS A 100 16.05 3.09 8.91
C HIS A 100 16.99 1.88 9.09
N ASP A 101 17.03 1.31 10.30
CA ASP A 101 17.82 0.13 10.66
C ASP A 101 17.05 -1.18 10.47
N ALA A 102 15.77 -1.12 10.05
CA ALA A 102 14.96 -2.30 9.81
C ALA A 102 15.60 -3.20 8.74
N SER A 103 15.69 -4.49 9.04
CA SER A 103 16.21 -5.50 8.11
C SER A 103 15.11 -6.12 7.25
N ALA A 104 13.90 -6.21 7.81
CA ALA A 104 12.73 -6.76 7.14
C ALA A 104 11.51 -5.88 7.40
N LEU A 105 10.97 -5.28 6.33
CA LEU A 105 9.80 -4.42 6.38
C LEU A 105 8.67 -4.98 5.50
N ALA A 106 7.47 -4.97 6.04
CA ALA A 106 6.24 -5.26 5.32
C ALA A 106 5.37 -4.01 5.15
N LEU A 107 4.68 -3.91 4.02
CA LEU A 107 3.74 -2.83 3.71
C LEU A 107 2.41 -3.44 3.26
N ASP A 108 1.35 -3.26 4.05
CA ASP A 108 0.00 -3.65 3.66
C ASP A 108 -0.61 -2.58 2.76
N ILE A 109 -0.63 -2.85 1.46
CA ILE A 109 -1.05 -1.88 0.44
C ILE A 109 -2.57 -1.77 0.31
N SER A 110 -3.34 -2.58 1.04
CA SER A 110 -4.79 -2.74 0.83
C SER A 110 -5.60 -1.46 1.04
N CYS A 111 -5.16 -0.60 1.97
CA CYS A 111 -5.90 0.61 2.38
C CYS A 111 -5.14 1.93 2.17
N PHE A 112 -3.88 1.90 1.73
CA PHE A 112 -3.14 3.12 1.40
C PHE A 112 -3.75 3.82 0.18
N THR A 113 -3.69 5.15 0.16
CA THR A 113 -3.90 5.89 -1.08
C THR A 113 -2.68 5.72 -1.99
N LYS A 114 -2.88 5.78 -3.31
CA LYS A 114 -1.77 5.69 -4.28
C LYS A 114 -0.63 6.67 -3.94
N PRO A 115 -0.89 7.97 -3.66
CA PRO A 115 0.19 8.91 -3.30
C PRO A 115 0.99 8.49 -2.07
N TYR A 116 0.33 8.02 -1.01
CA TYR A 116 1.02 7.56 0.21
C TYR A 116 1.88 6.32 -0.05
N PHE A 117 1.33 5.33 -0.77
CA PHE A 117 2.07 4.13 -1.13
C PHE A 117 3.36 4.48 -1.87
N PHE A 118 3.29 5.35 -2.88
CA PHE A 118 4.48 5.78 -3.62
C PHE A 118 5.44 6.58 -2.75
N CYS A 119 4.98 7.57 -1.99
CA CYS A 119 5.86 8.36 -1.12
C CYS A 119 6.60 7.47 -0.11
N ILE A 120 5.93 6.49 0.49
CA ILE A 120 6.55 5.50 1.39
C ILE A 120 7.64 4.73 0.66
N LEU A 121 7.34 4.16 -0.52
CA LEU A 121 8.35 3.41 -1.29
C LEU A 121 9.57 4.28 -1.65
N LYS A 122 9.34 5.54 -2.03
CA LYS A 122 10.41 6.49 -2.33
C LYS A 122 11.32 6.69 -1.12
N TYR A 123 10.70 6.97 0.01
CA TYR A 123 11.41 7.21 1.26
C TYR A 123 12.22 5.98 1.69
N LEU A 124 11.61 4.80 1.66
CA LEU A 124 12.31 3.56 1.98
C LEU A 124 13.51 3.35 1.04
N LYS A 125 13.37 3.63 -0.26
CA LYS A 125 14.47 3.54 -1.23
C LYS A 125 15.59 4.55 -0.99
N GLU A 126 15.26 5.79 -0.62
CA GLU A 126 16.24 6.88 -0.54
C GLU A 126 16.90 7.02 0.84
N GLN A 127 16.17 6.73 1.92
CA GLN A 127 16.57 7.10 3.28
C GLN A 127 16.89 5.90 4.18
N THR A 128 16.60 4.68 3.74
CA THR A 128 16.82 3.48 4.56
C THR A 128 17.79 2.52 3.89
N LYS A 129 18.43 1.64 4.67
CA LYS A 129 19.25 0.55 4.14
C LYS A 129 18.40 -0.68 3.74
N ILE A 130 17.09 -0.50 3.65
CA ILE A 130 16.13 -1.58 3.39
C ILE A 130 16.24 -2.00 1.93
N ASN A 131 16.91 -3.12 1.70
CA ASN A 131 17.08 -3.69 0.36
C ASN A 131 15.86 -4.49 -0.11
N HIS A 132 14.92 -4.79 0.80
CA HIS A 132 13.74 -5.60 0.49
C HIS A 132 12.52 -5.15 1.29
N VAL A 133 11.46 -4.78 0.59
CA VAL A 133 10.14 -4.48 1.16
C VAL A 133 9.18 -5.57 0.69
N THR A 134 8.50 -6.24 1.62
CA THR A 134 7.40 -7.15 1.25
C THR A 134 6.10 -6.36 1.15
N ALA A 135 5.49 -6.31 -0.03
CA ALA A 135 4.12 -5.87 -0.18
C ALA A 135 3.16 -6.98 0.23
N LEU A 136 2.21 -6.66 1.12
CA LEU A 136 1.13 -7.53 1.54
C LEU A 136 -0.17 -6.94 1.01
N TYR A 137 -1.03 -7.78 0.44
CA TYR A 137 -2.29 -7.35 -0.15
C TYR A 137 -3.39 -8.32 0.24
N THR A 138 -4.48 -7.77 0.77
CA THR A 138 -5.71 -8.52 1.00
C THR A 138 -6.62 -8.29 -0.20
N GLU A 139 -6.77 -9.31 -1.03
CA GLU A 139 -7.64 -9.25 -2.19
C GLU A 139 -9.11 -9.08 -1.76
N PRO A 140 -9.90 -8.23 -2.44
CA PRO A 140 -11.31 -8.15 -2.18
C PRO A 140 -12.04 -9.45 -2.61
N MET A 141 -12.88 -10.02 -1.75
CA MET A 141 -13.70 -11.22 -1.99
C MET A 141 -14.53 -11.16 -3.28
N SER A 142 -14.89 -9.97 -3.72
CA SER A 142 -15.61 -9.77 -4.98
C SER A 142 -15.62 -8.29 -5.34
N TYR A 143 -15.17 -7.95 -6.55
CA TYR A 143 -15.62 -6.73 -7.22
C TYR A 143 -17.09 -6.93 -7.63
N VAL A 144 -18.02 -6.88 -6.67
CA VAL A 144 -19.45 -6.92 -7.01
C VAL A 144 -19.81 -5.56 -7.58
N PHE A 145 -19.62 -5.40 -8.88
CA PHE A 145 -20.30 -4.35 -9.62
C PHE A 145 -21.78 -4.74 -9.68
N SER A 146 -22.55 -4.34 -8.68
CA SER A 146 -24.01 -4.44 -8.74
C SER A 146 -24.47 -3.81 -10.06
N ARG A 147 -25.24 -4.55 -10.88
CA ARG A 147 -25.77 -4.05 -12.17
C ARG A 147 -26.25 -2.61 -12.01
N GLY A 148 -25.55 -1.69 -12.65
CA GLY A 148 -25.61 -0.25 -12.36
C GLY A 148 -24.31 0.43 -12.79
N LEU A 149 -24.17 1.73 -12.50
CA LEU A 149 -23.17 2.73 -12.96
C LEU A 149 -21.71 2.30 -13.22
N PHE A 150 -21.27 1.13 -12.78
CA PHE A 150 -19.92 0.60 -12.97
C PHE A 150 -19.81 -0.46 -14.09
N TYR A 151 -20.91 -0.86 -14.74
CA TYR A 151 -20.86 -1.70 -15.96
C TYR A 151 -20.37 -0.92 -17.20
N SER A 152 -20.41 0.41 -17.13
CA SER A 152 -19.99 1.34 -18.18
C SER A 152 -18.69 2.07 -17.86
N TYR A 153 -17.80 1.48 -17.06
CA TYR A 153 -16.44 2.01 -16.87
C TYR A 153 -15.57 1.76 -18.12
N HIS A 154 -16.08 2.18 -19.27
CA HIS A 154 -15.32 2.52 -20.47
C HIS A 154 -15.26 4.05 -20.48
N SER A 155 -14.05 4.60 -20.36
CA SER A 155 -13.74 6.03 -20.54
C SER A 155 -14.46 7.02 -19.61
N THR A 156 -13.81 7.43 -18.52
CA THR A 156 -14.01 8.78 -17.99
C THR A 156 -13.06 9.74 -18.71
N SER A 157 -13.50 10.21 -19.86
CA SER A 157 -13.06 11.45 -20.52
C SER A 157 -13.49 12.69 -19.72
N GLY A 158 -13.19 12.70 -18.41
CA GLY A 158 -13.07 13.95 -17.66
C GLY A 158 -11.69 14.56 -17.92
N PRO A 159 -11.45 15.84 -17.61
CA PRO A 159 -10.11 16.40 -17.66
C PRO A 159 -9.23 15.62 -16.66
N LEU A 160 -8.50 14.64 -17.17
CA LEU A 160 -7.43 13.93 -16.49
C LEU A 160 -6.34 14.96 -16.24
N SER A 161 -6.33 15.51 -15.03
CA SER A 161 -5.20 16.28 -14.53
C SER A 161 -4.07 15.30 -14.25
N ILE A 162 -3.19 15.14 -15.23
CA ILE A 162 -1.92 14.44 -15.06
C ILE A 162 -1.02 15.40 -14.29
N MET A 163 -0.92 15.20 -12.97
CA MET A 163 0.06 15.89 -12.15
C MET A 163 1.19 14.92 -11.85
N GLU A 164 2.43 15.39 -12.02
CA GLU A 164 3.59 14.66 -11.51
C GLU A 164 3.41 14.39 -10.02
N ILE A 165 3.67 13.16 -9.60
CA ILE A 165 3.68 12.83 -8.17
C ILE A 165 4.87 13.59 -7.56
N PRO A 166 4.63 14.49 -6.59
CA PRO A 166 5.72 15.24 -5.96
C PRO A 166 6.79 14.31 -5.41
N GLY A 167 8.01 14.45 -5.90
CA GLY A 167 9.15 13.60 -5.53
C GLY A 167 9.42 12.43 -6.48
N PHE A 168 8.59 12.11 -7.46
CA PHE A 168 8.92 11.14 -8.52
C PHE A 168 9.09 11.84 -9.87
N PRO A 169 10.12 12.71 -10.04
CA PRO A 169 10.35 13.31 -11.34
C PRO A 169 10.78 12.22 -12.33
N GLY A 170 10.12 12.14 -13.48
CA GLY A 170 10.39 11.18 -14.55
C GLY A 170 11.68 11.47 -15.32
N ASN A 171 12.80 11.71 -14.63
CA ASN A 171 14.09 11.90 -15.29
C ASN A 171 14.81 10.56 -15.45
N ASP A 172 14.75 10.03 -16.66
CA ASP A 172 15.35 8.76 -17.06
C ASP A 172 16.87 8.86 -17.24
N THR A 173 17.62 7.96 -16.60
CA THR A 173 18.92 7.53 -17.10
C THR A 173 18.69 6.23 -17.86
N ARG A 174 19.01 6.24 -19.17
CA ARG A 174 18.77 5.16 -20.17
C ARG A 174 19.31 3.76 -19.83
N THR A 175 19.91 3.56 -18.66
CA THR A 175 20.67 2.36 -18.30
C THR A 175 20.06 1.54 -17.16
N THR A 176 18.91 1.91 -16.62
CA THR A 176 18.29 1.20 -15.49
C THR A 176 17.23 0.19 -15.95
N THR A 177 17.17 -0.96 -15.28
CA THR A 177 16.12 -1.96 -15.49
C THR A 177 14.78 -1.41 -15.03
N LYS A 178 13.84 -1.21 -15.95
CA LYS A 178 12.49 -0.71 -15.67
C LYS A 178 11.51 -1.87 -15.50
N THR A 179 10.78 -1.89 -14.40
CA THR A 179 9.68 -2.83 -14.16
C THR A 179 8.38 -2.04 -14.03
N LEU A 180 7.39 -2.33 -14.86
CA LEU A 180 6.06 -1.75 -14.79
C LEU A 180 5.19 -2.61 -13.87
N VAL A 181 4.61 -2.01 -12.83
CA VAL A 181 3.66 -2.69 -11.95
C VAL A 181 2.25 -2.16 -12.25
N VAL A 182 1.38 -3.04 -12.73
CA VAL A 182 0.00 -2.73 -13.14
C VAL A 182 -0.95 -3.25 -12.08
N LEU A 183 -1.70 -2.35 -11.44
CA LEU A 183 -2.73 -2.72 -10.46
C LEU A 183 -4.07 -2.93 -11.18
N LEU A 184 -4.53 -4.17 -11.27
CA LEU A 184 -5.75 -4.53 -12.00
C LEU A 184 -7.00 -3.92 -11.35
N GLY A 185 -7.89 -3.37 -12.20
CA GLY A 185 -9.15 -2.75 -11.78
C GLY A 185 -9.20 -1.22 -11.83
N PHE A 186 -8.11 -0.55 -12.22
CA PHE A 186 -8.05 0.93 -12.26
C PHE A 186 -7.52 1.53 -13.58
N ASP A 187 -6.57 0.89 -14.26
CA ASP A 187 -5.79 1.53 -15.34
C ASP A 187 -5.78 0.73 -16.65
N GLY A 188 -6.87 0.04 -17.01
CA GLY A 188 -6.92 -0.91 -18.13
C GLY A 188 -6.41 -0.36 -19.48
N GLU A 189 -7.03 0.70 -19.99
CA GLU A 189 -6.61 1.33 -21.26
C GLU A 189 -5.33 2.17 -21.10
N LEU A 190 -5.07 2.72 -19.91
CA LEU A 190 -3.88 3.54 -19.64
C LEU A 190 -2.61 2.69 -19.61
N THR A 191 -2.73 1.42 -19.21
CA THR A 191 -1.60 0.49 -19.09
C THR A 191 -0.92 0.25 -20.42
N SER A 192 -1.66 0.12 -21.53
CA SER A 192 -1.04 -0.07 -22.84
C SER A 192 -0.24 1.16 -23.28
N PHE A 193 -0.78 2.36 -23.05
CA PHE A 193 -0.06 3.61 -23.36
C PHE A 193 1.21 3.77 -22.51
N ILE A 194 1.13 3.51 -21.20
CA ILE A 194 2.29 3.59 -20.30
C ILE A 194 3.33 2.52 -20.63
N THR A 195 2.90 1.31 -21.02
CA THR A 195 3.80 0.23 -21.45
C THR A 195 4.56 0.64 -22.71
N GLU A 196 3.88 1.24 -23.68
CA GLU A 196 4.49 1.71 -24.93
C GLU A 196 5.46 2.88 -24.68
N GLU A 197 5.10 3.83 -23.82
CA GLU A 197 5.92 5.02 -23.55
C GLU A 197 7.15 4.71 -22.68
N MET A 198 6.99 3.87 -21.66
CA MET A 198 8.07 3.57 -20.70
C MET A 198 9.00 2.45 -21.18
N ALA A 199 8.52 1.59 -22.09
CA ALA A 199 9.22 0.41 -22.60
C ALA A 199 9.92 -0.40 -21.48
N PRO A 200 9.17 -0.91 -20.49
CA PRO A 200 9.75 -1.64 -19.36
C PRO A 200 10.36 -2.97 -19.82
N ASN A 201 11.37 -3.47 -19.10
CA ASN A 201 11.92 -4.80 -19.34
C ASN A 201 10.98 -5.90 -18.82
N ASP A 202 10.29 -5.63 -17.71
CA ASP A 202 9.37 -6.56 -17.06
C ASP A 202 8.06 -5.86 -16.73
N THR A 203 6.93 -6.56 -16.89
CA THR A 203 5.61 -6.08 -16.44
C THR A 203 5.03 -7.05 -15.43
N ILE A 204 4.78 -6.57 -14.22
CA ILE A 204 4.16 -7.30 -13.12
C ILE A 204 2.71 -6.82 -13.01
N VAL A 205 1.78 -7.74 -13.07
CA VAL A 205 0.36 -7.46 -12.93
C VAL A 205 -0.08 -7.93 -11.54
N VAL A 206 -0.67 -7.05 -10.75
CA VAL A 206 -1.09 -7.28 -9.35
C VAL A 206 -2.57 -6.98 -9.20
#